data_AF-A0A8T3BM30-F1
#
_entry.id   AF-A0A8T3BM30-F1
#
_cell.length_a   1.000
_cell.length_b   1.000
_cell.length_c   1.000
_cell.angle_alpha   90.00
_cell.angle_beta   90.00
_cell.angle_gamma   90.00
#
_symmetry.space_group_name_H-M   'P 1'
#
loop_
_entity.id
_entity.type
_entity.pdbx_description
1 polymer ?
#
loop_
_entity_poly.entity_id
_entity_poly.type
_entity_poly.pdbx_seq_one_letter_code
_entity_poly.pdbx_strand_id
1 'polypeptide(L)' 'MAISTSSQPLIPIFNGEKYEFWSIKMKTLFKSQDLWDLVVNGVQIGKDEGRNNDNKKDSKALFFI' A
#
# COMPACT_ATOMS: atom_id res chain seq x y z
N MET A 1 5.21 -15.11 23.78
CA MET A 1 5.07 -14.20 22.62
C MET A 1 4.07 -14.82 21.67
N ALA A 2 2.85 -14.27 21.59
CA ALA A 2 1.87 -14.72 20.60
C ALA A 2 2.29 -14.14 19.26
N ILE A 3 2.77 -14.99 18.36
CA ILE A 3 2.88 -14.66 16.94
C ILE A 3 1.45 -14.44 16.45
N SER A 4 1.03 -13.17 16.37
CA SER A 4 -0.21 -12.81 15.71
C SER A 4 -0.01 -13.06 14.22
N THR A 5 -0.31 -14.28 13.77
CA THR A 5 -0.32 -14.60 12.35
C THR A 5 -1.52 -13.89 11.74
N SER A 6 -1.37 -12.61 11.42
CA SER A 6 -2.31 -11.96 10.50
C SER A 6 -2.27 -12.82 9.24
N SER A 7 -3.39 -13.46 8.89
CA SER A 7 -3.52 -14.23 7.66
C SER A 7 -3.42 -13.25 6.50
N GLN A 8 -2.19 -12.88 6.14
CA GLN A 8 -1.95 -11.99 5.04
C GLN A 8 -2.21 -12.80 3.78
N PRO A 9 -3.11 -12.36 2.89
CA PRO A 9 -3.36 -13.07 1.65
C PRO A 9 -2.05 -13.18 0.88
N LEU A 10 -1.68 -14.41 0.52
CA LEU A 10 -0.47 -14.67 -0.26
C LEU A 10 -0.60 -13.98 -1.62
N ILE A 11 0.08 -12.84 -1.79
CA ILE A 11 0.02 -12.06 -3.02
C ILE A 11 0.68 -12.87 -4.14
N PRO A 12 -0.04 -13.18 -5.24
CA PRO A 12 0.51 -13.94 -6.34
C PRO A 12 1.55 -13.11 -7.11
N ILE A 13 2.76 -13.64 -7.25
CA ILE A 13 3.85 -13.01 -8.00
C ILE A 13 3.68 -13.33 -9.49
N PHE A 14 3.79 -12.32 -10.36
CA PHE A 14 3.77 -12.52 -11.80
C PHE A 14 5.16 -12.91 -12.30
N ASN A 15 5.27 -14.04 -13.00
CA ASN A 15 6.54 -14.55 -13.53
C ASN A 15 6.69 -14.37 -15.05
N GLY A 16 5.79 -13.62 -15.69
CA GLY A 16 5.78 -13.41 -17.15
C GLY A 16 4.99 -14.45 -17.95
N GLU A 17 4.56 -15.54 -17.32
CA GLU A 17 3.77 -16.59 -17.97
C GLU A 17 2.35 -16.67 -17.39
N LYS A 18 1.43 -17.31 -18.14
CA LYS A 18 0.06 -17.64 -17.66
C LYS A 18 -0.68 -16.43 -17.07
N TYR A 19 -0.60 -15.29 -17.76
CA TYR A 19 -1.25 -14.04 -17.36
C TYR A 19 -2.75 -14.21 -17.05
N GLU A 20 -3.46 -15.01 -17.84
CA GLU A 20 -4.86 -15.41 -17.59
C GLU A 20 -5.07 -15.91 -16.15
N PHE A 21 -4.29 -16.91 -15.73
CA PHE A 21 -4.39 -17.47 -14.38
C PHE A 21 -3.95 -16.49 -13.29
N TRP A 22 -2.88 -15.73 -13.55
CA TRP A 22 -2.39 -14.74 -12.59
C TRP A 22 -3.40 -13.60 -12.39
N SER A 23 -3.99 -13.09 -13.46
CA SER A 23 -4.96 -12.00 -13.44
C SER A 23 -6.26 -12.42 -12.74
N ILE A 24 -6.72 -13.67 -12.90
CA ILE A 24 -7.86 -14.21 -12.15
C ILE A 24 -7.57 -14.21 -10.65
N LYS A 25 -6.38 -14.67 -10.24
CA LYS A 25 -5.96 -14.69 -8.83
C LYS A 25 -5.88 -13.27 -8.25
N MET A 26 -5.25 -12.34 -8.96
CA MET A 26 -5.16 -10.94 -8.52
C MET A 26 -6.53 -10.28 -8.43
N LYS A 27 -7.38 -10.44 -9.45
CA LYS A 27 -8.74 -9.90 -9.45
C LYS A 27 -9.55 -10.42 -8.27
N THR A 28 -9.41 -11.71 -7.95
CA THR A 28 -10.09 -12.33 -6.80
C THR A 28 -9.57 -11.76 -5.49
N LEU A 29 -8.25 -11.61 -5.34
CA LEU A 29 -7.62 -11.03 -4.16
C LEU A 29 -8.09 -9.59 -3.92
N PHE A 30 -8.11 -8.74 -4.94
CA PHE A 30 -8.60 -7.37 -4.81
C PHE A 30 -10.10 -7.31 -4.49
N LYS A 31 -10.92 -8.18 -5.10
CA LYS A 31 -12.34 -8.26 -4.78
C LYS A 31 -12.60 -8.70 -3.34
N SER A 32 -11.82 -9.66 -2.82
CA SER A 32 -11.96 -10.11 -1.41
C SER A 32 -11.62 -9.02 -0.39
N GLN A 33 -10.89 -7.98 -0.80
CA GLN A 33 -10.50 -6.84 0.03
C GLN A 33 -11.33 -5.59 -0.28
N ASP A 34 -12.33 -5.68 -1.17
CA ASP A 34 -13.12 -4.54 -1.64
C ASP A 34 -12.28 -3.41 -2.29
N LEU A 35 -11.13 -3.78 -2.89
CA LEU A 35 -10.18 -2.86 -3.52
C LEU A 35 -10.27 -2.86 -5.04
N TRP A 36 -11.08 -3.73 -5.64
CA TRP A 36 -11.17 -3.86 -7.10
C TRP A 36 -11.62 -2.56 -7.78
N ASP A 37 -12.51 -1.81 -7.13
CA ASP A 37 -13.02 -0.55 -7.66
C ASP A 37 -11.93 0.52 -7.74
N LEU A 38 -10.94 0.52 -6.84
CA LEU A 38 -9.77 1.41 -6.93
C LEU A 38 -8.88 1.08 -8.13
N VAL A 39 -8.79 -0.21 -8.49
CA VAL A 39 -8.05 -0.67 -9.67
C VAL A 39 -8.75 -0.26 -10.95
N VAL A 40 -10.09 -0.35 -10.99
CA VAL A 40 -10.89 -0.02 -12.18
C VAL A 40 -11.05 1.48 -12.38
N ASN A 41 -11.46 2.18 -11.32
CA ASN A 41 -11.79 3.60 -11.38
C ASN A 41 -10.54 4.50 -11.21
N GLY A 42 -9.41 3.90 -10.83
CA GLY A 42 -8.19 4.59 -10.47
C GLY A 42 -8.28 5.23 -9.09
N VAL A 43 -7.11 5.48 -8.49
CA VAL A 43 -7.03 6.31 -7.29
C VAL A 43 -7.05 7.76 -7.75
N GLN A 44 -8.08 8.50 -7.35
CA GLN A 44 -8.01 9.96 -7.43
C GLN A 44 -6.99 10.43 -6.40
N ILE A 45 -5.75 10.61 -6.84
CA ILE A 45 -4.75 11.36 -6.11
C ILE A 45 -5.25 12.81 -6.14
N GLY A 46 -6.15 13.13 -5.21
CA GLY A 46 -6.47 14.49 -4.88
C GLY A 46 -5.16 15.16 -4.48
N LYS A 47 -4.87 16.31 -5.10
CA LYS A 47 -3.78 17.19 -4.72
C LYS A 47 -3.63 17.20 -3.21
N ASP A 48 -2.42 17.00 -2.75
CA ASP A 48 -2.03 16.93 -1.35
C ASP A 48 -2.36 18.27 -0.65
N GLU A 49 -3.62 18.50 -0.29
CA GLU A 49 -3.98 19.59 0.60
C GLU A 49 -3.84 19.10 2.03
N GLY A 50 -2.60 19.12 2.52
CA GLY A 50 -2.34 19.15 3.97
C GLY A 50 -1.40 18.10 4.52
N ARG A 51 -0.25 17.81 3.89
CA ARG A 51 0.92 17.46 4.69
C ARG A 51 1.50 18.76 5.24
N ASN A 52 0.98 19.21 6.38
CA ASN A 52 1.58 20.29 7.14
C ASN A 52 3.04 19.92 7.42
N ASN A 53 3.95 20.55 6.70
CA ASN A 53 5.38 20.38 6.93
C ASN A 53 5.75 21.42 7.98
N ASP A 54 5.57 21.05 9.25
CA ASP A 54 6.11 21.78 10.39
C ASP A 54 7.63 21.63 10.39
N ASN A 55 8.32 22.26 9.42
CA ASN A 55 9.78 22.41 9.44
C ASN A 55 10.12 23.51 10.46
N LYS A 56 9.77 23.30 11.72
CA LYS A 56 10.40 24.05 12.79
C LYS A 56 11.76 23.40 13.00
N LYS A 57 12.77 24.00 12.37
CA LYS A 57 14.17 23.67 12.59
C LYS A 57 14.48 23.93 14.06
N ASP A 58 14.45 22.89 14.87
CA ASP A 58 14.91 22.94 16.25
C ASP A 58 16.43 23.06 16.25
N SER A 59 16.96 24.25 15.98
CA SER A 59 18.40 24.53 15.99
C SER A 59 19.06 24.33 17.37
N LYS A 60 18.33 23.81 18.37
CA LYS A 60 18.81 23.45 19.70
C LYS A 60 19.25 21.98 19.82
N ALA A 61 18.88 21.11 18.88
CA ALA A 61 19.30 19.70 18.92
C ALA A 61 20.78 19.50 18.53
N LEU A 62 21.41 20.49 17.85
CA LEU A 62 22.80 20.40 17.42
C LEU A 62 23.83 20.84 18.48
N PHE A 63 23.39 21.20 19.70
CA PHE A 63 24.27 21.64 20.79
C PHE A 63 24.61 20.53 21.80
N PHE A 64 24.25 19.28 21.53
CA PHE A 64 24.49 18.15 22.43
C PHE A 64 25.64 17.22 22.02
N ILE A 65 26.68 17.74 21.36
CA ILE A 65 27.95 17.01 21.18
C ILE A 65 29.11 17.81 21.77
#